data_AF-A0AAU0RA79-F1
#
_entry.id   AF-A0AAU0RA79-F1
#
_cell.length_a   1.000
_cell.length_b   1.000
_cell.length_c   1.000
_cell.angle_alpha   90.00
_cell.angle_beta   90.00
_cell.angle_gamma   90.00
#
_symmetry.space_group_name_H-M   'P 1'
#
loop_
_entity.id
_entity.type
_entity.pdbx_description
1 polymer ?
#
loop_
_entity_poly.entity_id
_entity_poly.type
_entity_poly.pdbx_seq_one_letter_code
_entity_poly.pdbx_strand_id
1 'polypeptide(L)' 'MSVLTTRQQKVKKGIVRAKLKNYRITLKAIEERSGELREDGRPFHRNTVWAAFDKENKYYNEDLIHLAERMIEEKKAAK' A
#
# COMPACT_ATOMS: atom_id res chain seq x y z
N MET A 1 -11.10 15.86 4.53
CA MET A 1 -10.24 14.67 4.75
C MET A 1 -9.61 14.81 6.13
N SER A 2 -9.75 13.80 7.01
CA SER A 2 -9.07 13.82 8.32
C SER A 2 -7.65 13.30 8.12
N VAL A 3 -6.65 14.15 8.34
CA VAL A 3 -5.23 13.77 8.23
C VAL A 3 -4.92 12.83 9.39
N LEU A 4 -4.53 11.59 9.08
CA LEU A 4 -4.13 10.62 10.09
C LEU A 4 -2.90 11.11 10.85
N THR A 5 -2.93 11.03 12.18
CA THR A 5 -1.73 11.26 12.99
C THR A 5 -0.65 10.22 12.67
N THR A 6 0.62 10.53 12.93
CA THR A 6 1.75 9.60 12.70
C THR A 6 1.53 8.25 13.37
N ARG A 7 0.92 8.21 14.57
CA ARG A 7 0.59 6.97 15.28
C ARG A 7 -0.46 6.17 14.50
N GLN A 8 -1.52 6.81 14.02
CA GLN A 8 -2.55 6.15 13.22
C GLN A 8 -2.00 5.66 11.88
N GLN A 9 -1.12 6.43 11.23
CA GLN A 9 -0.44 6.01 10.01
C GLN A 9 0.38 4.74 10.24
N LYS A 10 1.20 4.68 11.30
CA LYS A 10 1.98 3.47 11.66
C LYS A 10 1.09 2.25 11.88
N VAL A 11 -0.03 2.42 12.59
CA VAL A 11 -1.01 1.35 12.82
C VAL A 11 -1.62 0.89 11.49
N LYS A 12 -2.07 1.82 10.64
CA LYS A 12 -2.68 1.51 9.34
C LYS A 12 -1.70 0.76 8.43
N LYS A 13 -0.43 1.19 8.36
CA LYS A 13 0.62 0.48 7.64
C LYS A 13 0.78 -0.97 8.13
N GLY A 14 0.84 -1.18 9.45
CA GLY A 14 0.95 -2.51 10.04
C GLY A 14 -0.23 -3.42 9.67
N ILE A 15 -1.45 -2.90 9.76
CA ILE A 15 -2.68 -3.63 9.40
C ILE A 15 -2.67 -4.02 7.92
N VAL A 16 -2.41 -3.06 7.03
CA VAL A 16 -2.38 -3.29 5.58
C VAL A 16 -1.28 -4.27 5.22
N ARG A 17 -0.08 -4.13 5.80
CA ARG A 17 1.04 -5.06 5.58
C ARG A 17 0.71 -6.49 6.00
N ALA A 18 0.01 -6.67 7.12
CA ALA A 18 -0.46 -7.99 7.57
C ALA A 18 -1.50 -8.57 6.60
N LYS A 19 -2.49 -7.77 6.17
CA LYS A 19 -3.49 -8.21 5.18
C LYS A 19 -2.85 -8.62 3.85
N LEU A 20 -1.90 -7.84 3.33
CA LEU A 20 -1.17 -8.17 2.11
C LEU A 20 -0.50 -9.55 2.20
N LYS A 21 0.13 -9.87 3.34
CA LYS A 21 0.71 -11.20 3.58
C LYS A 21 -0.37 -12.29 3.58
N ASN A 22 -1.50 -12.07 4.25
CA ASN A 22 -2.60 -13.05 4.32
C ASN A 22 -3.15 -13.41 2.94
N TYR A 23 -3.26 -12.42 2.04
CA TYR A 23 -3.73 -12.63 0.66
C TYR A 23 -2.62 -12.94 -0.34
N ARG A 24 -1.39 -13.18 0.14
CA ARG A 24 -0.18 -13.46 -0.69
C ARG A 24 0.09 -12.39 -1.75
N ILE A 25 -0.26 -11.13 -1.46
CA ILE A 25 0.03 -9.99 -2.33
C ILE A 25 1.44 -9.48 -2.00
N THR A 26 2.33 -9.50 -2.99
CA THR A 26 3.72 -9.06 -2.84
C THR A 26 3.85 -7.55 -3.03
N LEU A 27 4.89 -6.94 -2.46
CA LEU A 27 5.17 -5.51 -2.70
C LEU A 27 5.53 -5.24 -4.17
N LYS A 28 6.10 -6.24 -4.87
CA LYS A 28 6.38 -6.15 -6.30
C LYS A 28 5.09 -6.02 -7.12
N ALA A 29 4.04 -6.76 -6.74
CA ALA A 29 2.74 -6.64 -7.40
C ALA A 29 2.11 -5.25 -7.19
N ILE A 30 2.32 -4.65 -6.01
CA ILE A 30 1.89 -3.27 -5.74
C ILE A 30 2.72 -2.29 -6.56
N GLU A 31 4.04 -2.48 -6.62
CA GLU A 31 4.93 -1.68 -7.47
C GLU A 31 4.46 -1.68 -8.92
N GLU A 32 4.25 -2.85 -9.52
CA GLU A 32 3.77 -3.00 -10.90
C GLU A 32 2.44 -2.28 -11.12
N ARG A 33 1.46 -2.45 -10.23
CA ARG A 33 0.15 -1.79 -10.33
C ARG A 33 0.15 -0.32 -9.95
N SER A 34 1.19 0.17 -9.29
CA SER A 34 1.25 1.56 -8.84
C SER A 34 1.39 2.54 -10.00
N GLY A 35 1.71 2.07 -11.22
CA GLY A 35 1.58 2.87 -12.44
C GLY A 35 0.14 3.30 -12.73
N GLU A 36 -0.87 2.55 -12.27
CA GLU A 36 -2.30 2.91 -12.38
C GLU A 36 -2.65 4.19 -11.60
N LEU A 37 -1.82 4.59 -10.65
CA LEU A 37 -2.05 5.77 -9.80
C LEU A 37 -1.52 7.07 -10.41
N ARG A 38 -0.65 6.99 -11.42
CA ARG A 38 0.05 8.16 -11.97
C ARG A 38 -0.40 8.40 -13.41
N GLU A 39 -0.57 9.67 -13.77
CA GLU A 39 -0.93 10.08 -15.13
C GLU A 39 0.12 9.68 -16.17
N ASP A 40 1.39 9.62 -15.77
CA ASP A 40 2.50 9.18 -16.62
C ASP A 40 2.58 7.65 -16.79
N GLY A 41 1.70 6.90 -16.11
CA GLY A 41 1.65 5.44 -16.15
C GLY A 41 2.88 4.75 -15.55
N ARG A 42 3.81 5.51 -14.96
CA ARG A 42 5.07 4.96 -14.45
C ARG A 42 4.86 4.41 -13.03
N PRO A 43 5.28 3.17 -12.75
CA PRO A 43 5.33 2.64 -11.39
C PRO A 43 6.09 3.54 -10.43
N PHE A 44 5.67 3.56 -9.17
CA PHE A 44 6.49 4.09 -8.09
C PHE A 44 7.75 3.25 -7.94
N HIS A 45 8.86 3.90 -7.58
CA HIS A 45 10.11 3.19 -7.30
C HIS A 45 9.93 2.19 -6.14
N ARG A 46 10.54 1.01 -6.23
CA ARG A 46 10.54 -0.03 -5.20
C ARG A 46 10.72 0.49 -3.77
N ASN A 47 11.66 1.40 -3.55
CA ASN A 47 11.93 1.96 -2.22
C ASN A 47 10.75 2.78 -1.66
N THR A 48 10.03 3.48 -2.53
CA THR A 48 8.83 4.24 -2.15
C THR A 48 7.72 3.30 -1.72
N VAL A 49 7.51 2.23 -2.49
CA VAL A 49 6.55 1.18 -2.16
C VAL A 49 6.92 0.54 -0.82
N TRP A 50 8.17 0.13 -0.63
CA TRP A 50 8.65 -0.43 0.63
C TRP A 50 8.45 0.51 1.81
N ALA A 51 8.83 1.78 1.67
CA ALA A 51 8.67 2.79 2.72
C ALA A 51 7.20 3.02 3.10
N ALA A 52 6.29 2.96 2.13
CA ALA A 52 4.86 3.14 2.35
C ALA A 52 4.26 2.04 3.26
N PHE A 53 4.79 0.82 3.23
CA PHE A 53 4.30 -0.31 4.03
C PHE A 53 5.19 -0.71 5.21
N ASP A 54 6.30 -0.02 5.42
CA ASP A 54 7.15 -0.20 6.60
C ASP A 54 6.62 0.63 7.78
N LYS A 55 6.29 -0.05 8.88
CA LYS A 55 5.74 0.55 10.10
C LYS A 55 6.73 1.46 10.82
N GLU A 56 8.03 1.21 10.65
CA GLU A 56 9.07 2.04 11.29
C GLU A 56 9.40 3.28 10.47
N ASN A 57 9.07 3.26 9.17
CA ASN A 57 9.34 4.39 8.28
C ASN A 57 8.33 5.54 8.49
N LYS A 58 8.83 6.78 8.54
CA LYS A 58 8.00 8.00 8.65
C LYS A 58 7.17 8.31 7.41
N TYR A 59 7.58 7.81 6.24
CA TYR A 59 6.96 8.13 4.97
C TYR A 59 5.59 7.48 4.83
N TYR A 60 4.52 8.26 4.74
CA TYR A 60 3.17 7.76 4.50
C TYR A 60 2.73 8.16 3.09
N ASN A 61 2.25 7.19 2.33
CA ASN A 61 1.70 7.40 0.99
C ASN A 61 0.30 6.79 0.95
N GLU A 62 -0.71 7.66 0.94
CA GLU A 62 -2.12 7.25 1.03
C GLU A 62 -2.58 6.53 -0.25
N ASP A 63 -2.12 6.96 -1.42
CA ASP A 63 -2.49 6.35 -2.71
C ASP A 63 -2.02 4.90 -2.80
N LEU A 64 -0.79 4.61 -2.37
CA LEU A 64 -0.26 3.25 -2.31
C LEU A 64 -1.02 2.39 -1.29
N ILE A 65 -1.43 2.98 -0.16
CA ILE A 65 -2.22 2.28 0.86
C ILE A 65 -3.60 1.93 0.30
N HIS A 66 -4.26 2.85 -0.39
CA HIS A 66 -5.56 2.62 -1.02
C HIS A 66 -5.48 1.63 -2.19
N LEU A 67 -4.40 1.66 -2.97
CA LEU A 67 -4.14 0.62 -3.98
C LEU A 67 -4.01 -0.76 -3.34
N ALA A 68 -3.24 -0.88 -2.25
CA ALA A 68 -3.11 -2.13 -1.52
C ALA A 68 -4.45 -2.63 -0.96
N GLU A 69 -5.28 -1.73 -0.42
CA GLU A 69 -6.63 -2.05 0.07
C GLU A 69 -7.52 -2.58 -1.06
N ARG A 70 -7.54 -1.93 -2.23
CA ARG A 70 -8.27 -2.42 -3.42
C ARG A 70 -7.79 -3.80 -3.86
N MET A 71 -6.48 -4.01 -3.96
CA MET A 71 -5.91 -5.31 -4.31
C MET A 71 -6.32 -6.42 -3.33
N ILE A 72 -6.42 -6.10 -2.04
CA ILE A 72 -6.90 -7.03 -1.01
C ILE A 72 -8.38 -7.36 -1.23
N GLU A 73 -9.21 -6.35 -1.52
CA GLU A 73 -10.64 -6.54 -1.76
C GLU A 73 -10.91 -7.38 -3.02
N GLU A 74 -10.19 -7.12 -4.12
CA GLU A 74 -10.24 -7.94 -5.33
C GLU A 74 -9.90 -9.41 -5.03
N LYS A 75 -8.85 -9.66 -4.25
CA LYS A 75 -8.47 -11.03 -3.83
C LYS A 75 -9.48 -11.67 -2.89
N LYS A 76 -10.15 -10.87 -2.06
CA LYS A 76 -11.21 -11.36 -1.16
C LYS A 76 -12.47 -11.73 -1.93
N ALA A 77 -12.86 -10.94 -2.94
CA ALA A 77 -14.03 -11.21 -3.77
C ALA A 77 -13.82 -12.39 -4.74
N ALA A 78 -12.56 -12.66 -5.13
CA ALA A 78 -12.20 -13.81 -5.96
C ALA A 78 -12.14 -15.15 -5.19
N LYS A 79 -12.46 -15.16 -3.90
CA LYS A 79 -12.44 -16.35 -3.02
C LYS A 79 -13.86 -16.70 -2.58
#